data_AF-A0A1L6IAD4-F1
#
_entry.id   AF-A0A1L6IAD4-F1
#
_cell.length_a   1.000
_cell.length_b   1.000
_cell.length_c   1.000
_cell.angle_alpha   90.00
_cell.angle_beta   90.00
_cell.angle_gamma   90.00
#
_symmetry.space_group_name_H-M   'P 1'
#
loop_
_entity.id
_entity.type
_entity.pdbx_description
1 polymer ?
#
loop_
_entity_poly.entity_id
_entity_poly.type
_entity_poly.pdbx_seq_one_letter_code
_entity_poly.pdbx_strand_id
1 'polypeptide(L)'
;MPPHLDDDTAQALADVLPLLGCAEEAATLAFGRLADRAPADDKHGSEAAALRAIEAEERVHDELLQRLGAALPAVPGGAAQRAAARRFHLGLETRERTTHLARICAVDAAVCTILARLTAPRAALAQDAQLVRLLQGIRRDEARHVAVTRKLVAARGAAALGRMQGAAARHALAGLLVPSGAAFERLRVDPDALLRDVAHLPNGLF
;
A
#
# COMPACT_ATOMS: atom_id res chain seq x y z
N MET A 1 7.50 -20.34 0.03
CA MET A 1 8.30 -20.84 -1.11
C MET A 1 9.35 -19.79 -1.39
N PRO A 2 10.64 -20.15 -1.54
CA PRO A 2 11.68 -19.16 -1.82
C PRO A 2 11.48 -18.58 -3.23
N PRO A 3 11.69 -17.26 -3.41
CA PRO A 3 11.65 -16.64 -4.72
C PRO A 3 12.84 -17.09 -5.58
N HIS A 4 12.62 -17.23 -6.89
CA HIS A 4 13.65 -17.55 -7.89
C HIS A 4 14.20 -16.26 -8.50
N LEU A 5 15.09 -15.59 -7.76
CA LEU A 5 15.72 -14.33 -8.13
C LEU A 5 17.24 -14.45 -8.04
N ASP A 6 17.98 -13.65 -8.82
CA ASP A 6 19.40 -13.43 -8.56
C ASP A 6 19.60 -12.66 -7.23
N ASP A 7 20.80 -12.79 -6.65
CA ASP A 7 21.09 -12.25 -5.31
C ASP A 7 20.87 -10.73 -5.22
N ASP A 8 21.22 -9.98 -6.27
CA ASP A 8 21.07 -8.52 -6.31
C ASP A 8 19.59 -8.12 -6.34
N THR A 9 18.79 -8.81 -7.17
CA THR A 9 17.33 -8.63 -7.24
C THR A 9 16.66 -9.04 -5.93
N ALA A 10 17.10 -10.14 -5.32
CA ALA A 10 16.57 -10.61 -4.03
C ALA A 10 16.87 -9.60 -2.92
N GLN A 11 18.09 -9.06 -2.87
CA GLN A 11 18.47 -8.01 -1.90
C GLN A 11 17.66 -6.72 -2.14
N ALA A 12 17.54 -6.29 -3.39
CA ALA A 12 16.76 -5.10 -3.73
C ALA A 12 15.28 -5.24 -3.35
N LEU A 13 14.70 -6.43 -3.55
CA LEU A 13 13.35 -6.73 -3.08
C LEU A 13 13.27 -6.70 -1.55
N ALA A 14 14.27 -7.28 -0.86
CA ALA A 14 14.34 -7.25 0.60
C ALA A 14 14.39 -5.82 1.14
N ASP A 15 15.06 -4.90 0.44
CA ASP A 15 15.19 -3.50 0.84
C ASP A 15 13.87 -2.72 0.71
N VAL A 16 13.00 -3.06 -0.26
CA VAL A 16 11.72 -2.37 -0.47
C VAL A 16 10.55 -3.03 0.25
N LEU A 17 10.60 -4.34 0.49
CA LEU A 17 9.50 -5.11 1.06
C LEU A 17 9.01 -4.61 2.43
N PRO A 18 9.86 -4.12 3.35
CA PRO A 18 9.39 -3.57 4.63
C PRO A 18 8.48 -2.35 4.48
N LEU A 19 8.60 -1.58 3.39
CA LEU A 19 7.68 -0.47 3.11
C LEU A 19 6.27 -0.98 2.80
N LEU A 20 6.18 -2.09 2.06
CA LEU A 20 4.90 -2.72 1.73
C LEU A 20 4.31 -3.40 2.97
N GLY A 21 5.09 -4.21 3.70
CA GLY A 21 4.61 -4.89 4.90
C GLY A 21 4.12 -3.94 6.01
N CYS A 22 4.82 -2.83 6.24
CA CYS A 22 4.35 -1.82 7.19
C CYS A 22 3.04 -1.14 6.72
N ALA A 23 2.77 -1.11 5.42
CA ALA A 23 1.50 -0.60 4.90
C ALA A 23 0.35 -1.57 5.19
N GLU A 24 0.54 -2.87 4.97
CA GLU A 24 -0.49 -3.89 5.26
C GLU A 24 -0.87 -3.94 6.75
N GLU A 25 0.13 -3.93 7.64
CA GLU A 25 -0.09 -3.91 9.10
C GLU A 25 -0.91 -2.67 9.49
N ALA A 26 -0.55 -1.52 8.93
CA ALA A 26 -1.24 -0.27 9.19
C ALA A 26 -2.66 -0.24 8.63
N ALA A 27 -2.85 -0.72 7.41
CA ALA A 27 -4.14 -0.81 6.73
C ALA A 27 -5.10 -1.69 7.53
N THR A 28 -4.64 -2.89 7.95
CA THR A 28 -5.38 -3.80 8.84
C THR A 28 -5.91 -3.04 10.07
N LEU A 29 -5.02 -2.36 10.80
CA LEU A 29 -5.38 -1.64 12.01
C LEU A 29 -6.34 -0.47 11.71
N ALA A 30 -6.13 0.24 10.60
CA ALA A 30 -6.89 1.42 10.23
C ALA A 30 -8.31 1.07 9.79
N PHE A 31 -8.48 0.06 8.94
CA PHE A 31 -9.80 -0.43 8.51
C PHE A 31 -10.60 -1.00 9.68
N GLY A 32 -9.96 -1.73 10.60
CA GLY A 32 -10.61 -2.18 11.84
C GLY A 32 -11.14 -1.02 12.69
N ARG A 33 -10.32 0.01 12.93
CA ARG A 33 -10.75 1.23 13.66
C ARG A 33 -11.87 1.99 12.93
N LEU A 34 -11.83 2.01 11.59
CA LEU A 34 -12.86 2.67 10.79
C LEU A 34 -14.19 1.91 10.82
N ALA A 35 -14.13 0.58 10.89
CA ALA A 35 -15.29 -0.30 11.07
C ALA A 35 -15.91 -0.12 12.46
N ASP A 36 -15.09 -0.06 13.52
CA ASP A 36 -15.55 0.18 14.90
C ASP A 36 -16.31 1.50 15.05
N ARG A 37 -15.94 2.50 14.26
CA ARG A 37 -16.54 3.84 14.29
C ARG A 37 -17.69 4.00 13.29
N ALA A 38 -18.07 2.95 12.55
CA ALA A 38 -19.15 2.97 11.58
C ALA A 38 -20.48 3.38 12.22
N PRO A 39 -21.33 4.17 11.53
CA PRO A 39 -22.60 4.62 12.11
C PRO A 39 -23.52 3.41 12.30
N ALA A 40 -24.21 3.33 13.44
CA ALA A 40 -25.15 2.25 13.72
C ALA A 40 -26.39 2.26 12.80
N ASP A 41 -26.79 3.45 12.33
CA ASP A 41 -27.94 3.68 11.44
C ASP A 41 -27.61 3.43 9.95
N ASP A 42 -26.50 2.76 9.66
CA ASP A 42 -26.17 2.35 8.31
C ASP A 42 -27.24 1.35 7.83
N LYS A 43 -28.26 1.85 7.11
CA LYS A 43 -29.52 1.16 6.76
C LYS A 43 -29.36 -0.19 6.05
N HIS A 44 -28.12 -0.57 5.70
CA HIS A 44 -27.76 -1.82 5.03
C HIS A 44 -26.74 -2.68 5.82
N GLY A 45 -26.29 -2.26 7.00
CA GLY A 45 -25.24 -2.94 7.78
C GLY A 45 -23.93 -3.16 7.00
N SER A 46 -23.72 -2.41 5.91
CA SER A 46 -22.80 -2.82 4.86
C SER A 46 -21.44 -2.14 4.94
N GLU A 47 -21.32 -0.95 5.54
CA GLU A 47 -20.03 -0.26 5.64
C GLU A 47 -19.10 -0.96 6.62
N ALA A 48 -19.56 -1.21 7.85
CA ALA A 48 -18.76 -1.90 8.86
C ALA A 48 -18.32 -3.27 8.35
N ALA A 49 -19.23 -4.03 7.73
CA ALA A 49 -18.94 -5.32 7.13
C ALA A 49 -17.91 -5.22 5.99
N ALA A 50 -18.05 -4.24 5.10
CA ALA A 50 -17.08 -4.02 4.01
C ALA A 50 -15.68 -3.67 4.56
N LEU A 51 -15.60 -2.79 5.55
CA LEU A 51 -14.33 -2.42 6.19
C LEU A 51 -13.69 -3.60 6.94
N ARG A 52 -14.49 -4.46 7.59
CA ARG A 52 -13.98 -5.71 8.21
C ARG A 52 -13.51 -6.74 7.19
N ALA A 53 -14.19 -6.82 6.05
CA ALA A 53 -13.75 -7.69 4.96
C ALA A 53 -12.39 -7.24 4.43
N ILE A 54 -12.22 -5.93 4.21
CA ILE A 54 -10.92 -5.35 3.83
C ILE A 54 -9.87 -5.64 4.91
N GLU A 55 -10.14 -5.37 6.20
CA GLU A 55 -9.21 -5.70 7.30
C GLU A 55 -8.75 -7.17 7.26
N ALA A 56 -9.65 -8.10 6.98
CA ALA A 56 -9.31 -9.51 6.91
C ALA A 56 -8.42 -9.83 5.69
N GLU A 57 -8.66 -9.18 4.55
CA GLU A 57 -7.82 -9.27 3.35
C GLU A 57 -6.41 -8.72 3.63
N GLU A 58 -6.28 -7.55 4.27
CA GLU A 58 -4.98 -6.96 4.62
C GLU A 58 -4.15 -7.82 5.57
N ARG A 59 -4.80 -8.51 6.50
CA ARG A 59 -4.10 -9.47 7.37
C ARG A 59 -3.48 -10.62 6.57
N VAL A 60 -4.16 -11.08 5.52
CA VAL A 60 -3.63 -12.09 4.61
C VAL A 60 -2.46 -11.52 3.80
N HIS A 61 -2.56 -10.28 3.32
CA HIS A 61 -1.46 -9.60 2.62
C HIS A 61 -0.22 -9.48 3.51
N ASP A 62 -0.37 -9.01 4.75
CA ASP A 62 0.71 -8.88 5.73
C ASP A 62 1.40 -10.24 5.95
N GLU A 63 0.63 -11.31 6.21
CA GLU A 63 1.19 -12.66 6.36
C GLU A 63 1.96 -13.13 5.11
N LEU A 64 1.46 -12.84 3.92
CA LEU A 64 2.12 -13.21 2.66
C LEU A 64 3.45 -12.45 2.49
N LEU A 65 3.46 -11.14 2.76
CA LEU A 65 4.67 -10.31 2.66
C LEU A 65 5.68 -10.67 3.75
N GLN A 66 5.25 -11.01 4.97
CA GLN A 66 6.14 -11.51 6.02
C GLN A 66 6.80 -12.84 5.62
N ARG A 67 6.03 -13.78 5.07
CA ARG A 67 6.57 -15.05 4.57
C ARG A 67 7.54 -14.86 3.41
N LEU A 68 7.26 -13.92 2.51
CA LEU A 68 8.17 -13.53 1.44
C LEU A 68 9.47 -12.96 2.03
N GLY A 69 9.36 -12.04 2.99
CA GLY A 69 10.51 -11.41 3.64
C GLY A 69 11.39 -12.41 4.39
N ALA A 70 10.80 -13.41 5.04
CA ALA A 70 11.54 -14.49 5.69
C ALA A 70 12.34 -15.38 4.71
N ALA A 71 11.97 -15.38 3.42
CA ALA A 71 12.65 -16.12 2.37
C ALA A 71 13.67 -15.28 1.58
N LEU A 72 13.80 -14.00 1.90
CA LEU A 72 14.75 -13.07 1.26
C LEU A 72 16.01 -12.88 2.11
N PRO A 73 17.10 -12.35 1.52
CA PRO A 73 18.29 -11.97 2.26
C PRO A 73 17.97 -11.04 3.43
N ALA A 74 18.75 -11.15 4.51
CA ALA A 74 18.65 -10.20 5.62
C ALA A 74 18.94 -8.77 5.13
N VAL A 75 18.25 -7.78 5.68
CA VAL A 75 18.43 -6.35 5.33
C VAL A 75 19.26 -5.66 6.43
N PRO A 76 20.57 -5.44 6.25
CA PRO A 76 21.36 -4.67 7.20
C PRO A 76 20.83 -3.23 7.25
N GLY A 77 20.57 -2.70 8.45
CA GLY A 77 20.12 -1.31 8.59
C GLY A 77 18.64 -1.03 8.27
N GLY A 78 17.84 -2.05 7.88
CA GLY A 78 16.42 -1.88 7.55
C GLY A 78 15.50 -1.41 8.70
N ALA A 79 16.02 -1.33 9.93
CA ALA A 79 15.27 -0.86 11.09
C ALA A 79 14.85 0.62 10.98
N ALA A 80 15.71 1.48 10.43
CA ALA A 80 15.41 2.90 10.26
C ALA A 80 14.28 3.13 9.24
N GLN A 81 14.29 2.37 8.15
CA GLN A 81 13.27 2.42 7.11
C GLN A 81 11.93 1.87 7.61
N ARG A 82 11.93 0.75 8.34
CA ARG A 82 10.74 0.25 9.05
C ARG A 82 10.17 1.27 10.02
N ALA A 83 11.02 1.93 10.81
CA ALA A 83 10.59 2.97 11.72
C ALA A 83 10.00 4.18 10.98
N ALA A 84 10.58 4.58 9.85
CA ALA A 84 10.04 5.66 9.01
C ALA A 84 8.68 5.29 8.42
N ALA A 85 8.54 4.09 7.87
CA ALA A 85 7.27 3.58 7.33
C ALA A 85 6.19 3.53 8.41
N ARG A 86 6.51 2.95 9.57
CA ARG A 86 5.58 2.89 10.71
C ARG A 86 5.13 4.28 11.15
N ARG A 87 6.06 5.26 11.25
CA ARG A 87 5.70 6.66 11.59
C ARG A 87 4.81 7.30 10.55
N PHE A 88 5.09 7.10 9.25
CA PHE A 88 4.25 7.59 8.17
C PHE A 88 2.83 7.05 8.30
N HIS A 89 2.68 5.74 8.48
CA HIS A 89 1.36 5.11 8.59
C HIS A 89 0.59 5.54 9.84
N LEU A 90 1.24 5.66 11.00
CA LEU A 90 0.62 6.22 12.20
C LEU A 90 0.17 7.68 11.96
N GLY A 91 0.89 8.44 11.14
CA GLY A 91 0.54 9.80 10.76
C GLY A 91 -0.68 9.91 9.82
N LEU A 92 -1.10 8.81 9.18
CA LEU A 92 -2.32 8.79 8.36
C LEU A 92 -3.57 8.89 9.23
N GLU A 93 -3.50 8.37 10.46
CA GLU A 93 -4.64 8.34 11.37
C GLU A 93 -5.13 9.76 11.72
N THR A 94 -6.44 9.89 11.77
CA THR A 94 -7.11 11.10 12.24
C THR A 94 -8.45 10.73 12.88
N ARG A 95 -8.97 11.65 13.71
CA ARG A 95 -10.30 11.52 14.32
C ARG A 95 -11.42 11.67 13.29
N GLU A 96 -11.19 12.43 12.22
CA GLU A 96 -12.18 12.65 11.17
C GLU A 96 -12.18 11.48 10.18
N ARG A 97 -13.25 10.69 10.18
CA ARG A 97 -13.31 9.39 9.49
C ARG A 97 -13.14 9.51 7.99
N THR A 98 -13.70 10.55 7.37
CA THR A 98 -13.64 10.75 5.93
C THR A 98 -12.21 11.02 5.47
N THR A 99 -11.49 11.87 6.20
CA THR A 99 -10.08 12.19 5.97
C THR A 99 -9.23 10.95 6.15
N HIS A 100 -9.52 10.13 7.17
CA HIS A 100 -8.80 8.87 7.36
C HIS A 100 -9.02 7.91 6.19
N LEU A 101 -10.27 7.71 5.76
CA LEU A 101 -10.62 6.89 4.59
C LEU A 101 -9.93 7.39 3.31
N ALA A 102 -9.95 8.70 3.05
CA ALA A 102 -9.29 9.28 1.89
C ALA A 102 -7.77 9.04 1.91
N ARG A 103 -7.12 9.30 3.06
CA ARG A 103 -5.67 9.08 3.18
C ARG A 103 -5.27 7.63 2.92
N ILE A 104 -5.99 6.67 3.50
CA ILE A 104 -5.73 5.24 3.28
C ILE A 104 -5.99 4.89 1.81
N CYS A 105 -7.15 5.28 1.27
CA CYS A 105 -7.48 5.04 -0.13
C CYS A 105 -6.40 5.54 -1.10
N ALA A 106 -5.83 6.71 -0.81
CA ALA A 106 -4.79 7.29 -1.63
C ALA A 106 -3.46 6.52 -1.52
N VAL A 107 -3.17 5.96 -0.34
CA VAL A 107 -2.02 5.08 -0.09
C VAL A 107 -2.21 3.75 -0.82
N ASP A 108 -3.35 3.08 -0.69
CA ASP A 108 -3.64 1.80 -1.38
C ASP A 108 -3.58 1.96 -2.91
N ALA A 109 -4.05 3.10 -3.43
CA ALA A 109 -3.92 3.42 -4.85
C ALA A 109 -2.45 3.62 -5.29
N ALA A 110 -1.63 4.20 -4.41
CA ALA A 110 -0.20 4.30 -4.65
C ALA A 110 0.50 2.94 -4.55
N VAL A 111 0.09 2.08 -3.60
CA VAL A 111 0.57 0.69 -3.50
C VAL A 111 0.23 -0.08 -4.78
N CYS A 112 -0.98 0.07 -5.33
CA CYS A 112 -1.34 -0.47 -6.64
C CYS A 112 -0.34 -0.09 -7.73
N THR A 113 0.12 1.16 -7.71
CA THR A 113 1.07 1.71 -8.69
C THR A 113 2.46 1.14 -8.48
N ILE A 114 2.93 1.05 -7.24
CA ILE A 114 4.20 0.41 -6.88
C ILE A 114 4.19 -1.05 -7.35
N LEU A 115 3.15 -1.82 -6.99
CA LEU A 115 3.00 -3.21 -7.40
C LEU A 115 2.89 -3.36 -8.92
N ALA A 116 2.22 -2.44 -9.63
CA ALA A 116 2.17 -2.44 -11.09
C ALA A 116 3.56 -2.24 -11.72
N ARG A 117 4.40 -1.37 -11.15
CA ARG A 117 5.78 -1.15 -11.61
C ARG A 117 6.66 -2.35 -11.32
N LEU A 118 6.57 -2.93 -10.13
CA LEU A 118 7.32 -4.11 -9.71
C LEU A 118 6.97 -5.37 -10.53
N THR A 119 5.74 -5.47 -11.04
CA THR A 119 5.26 -6.62 -11.81
C THR A 119 5.24 -6.38 -13.33
N ALA A 120 5.80 -5.26 -13.80
CA ALA A 120 5.87 -4.96 -15.22
C ALA A 120 6.79 -5.96 -15.95
N PRO A 121 6.56 -6.27 -17.25
CA PRO A 121 7.37 -7.24 -17.99
C PRO A 121 8.88 -6.92 -18.06
N ARG A 122 9.26 -5.64 -17.85
CA ARG A 122 10.65 -5.18 -17.87
C ARG A 122 11.29 -5.11 -16.47
N ALA A 123 10.50 -5.26 -15.40
CA ALA A 123 10.99 -5.25 -14.04
C ALA A 123 11.81 -6.52 -13.75
N ALA A 124 12.74 -6.44 -12.81
CA ALA A 124 13.60 -7.57 -12.45
C ALA A 124 12.79 -8.78 -11.97
N LEU A 125 11.67 -8.54 -11.27
CA LEU A 125 10.81 -9.60 -10.73
C LEU A 125 10.07 -10.40 -11.81
N ALA A 126 10.02 -9.92 -13.06
CA ALA A 126 9.35 -10.63 -14.16
C ALA A 126 9.91 -12.03 -14.42
N GLN A 127 11.13 -12.31 -13.93
CA GLN A 127 11.80 -13.61 -14.01
C GLN A 127 11.14 -14.68 -13.11
N ASP A 128 10.46 -14.27 -12.04
CA ASP A 128 9.74 -15.17 -11.14
C ASP A 128 8.23 -15.03 -11.34
N ALA A 129 7.66 -15.91 -12.17
CA ALA A 129 6.24 -15.92 -12.48
C ALA A 129 5.35 -16.13 -11.23
N GLN A 130 5.83 -16.83 -10.20
CA GLN A 130 5.05 -17.05 -8.99
C GLN A 130 5.02 -15.79 -8.13
N LEU A 131 6.16 -15.15 -7.93
CA LEU A 131 6.23 -13.87 -7.23
C LEU A 131 5.39 -12.80 -7.92
N VAL A 132 5.46 -12.71 -9.26
CA VAL A 132 4.62 -11.81 -10.04
C VAL A 132 3.14 -12.09 -9.82
N ARG A 133 2.71 -13.36 -9.84
CA ARG A 133 1.31 -13.73 -9.58
C ARG A 133 0.86 -13.33 -8.17
N LEU A 134 1.72 -13.51 -7.16
CA LEU A 134 1.44 -13.12 -5.78
C LEU A 134 1.22 -11.61 -5.69
N LEU A 135 2.17 -10.81 -6.17
CA LEU A 135 2.10 -9.35 -6.11
C LEU A 135 0.94 -8.78 -6.95
N GLN A 136 0.63 -9.42 -8.08
CA GLN A 136 -0.57 -9.09 -8.86
C GLN A 136 -1.88 -9.47 -8.15
N GLY A 137 -1.86 -10.51 -7.31
CA GLY A 137 -2.97 -10.88 -6.43
C GLY A 137 -3.28 -9.74 -5.47
N ILE A 138 -2.29 -9.36 -4.66
CA ILE A 138 -2.36 -8.22 -3.73
C ILE A 138 -2.86 -6.98 -4.48
N ARG A 139 -2.23 -6.63 -5.61
CA ARG A 139 -2.64 -5.45 -6.42
C ARG A 139 -4.11 -5.46 -6.83
N ARG A 140 -4.69 -6.63 -7.17
CA ARG A 140 -6.11 -6.72 -7.53
C ARG A 140 -7.00 -6.48 -6.32
N ASP A 141 -6.57 -6.95 -5.17
CA ASP A 141 -7.29 -6.81 -3.91
C ASP A 141 -7.25 -5.33 -3.47
N GLU A 142 -6.07 -4.70 -3.48
CA GLU A 142 -5.89 -3.25 -3.29
C GLU A 142 -6.81 -2.41 -4.20
N ALA A 143 -6.89 -2.76 -5.48
CA ALA A 143 -7.75 -2.03 -6.42
C ALA A 143 -9.24 -2.12 -6.05
N ARG A 144 -9.68 -3.24 -5.46
CA ARG A 144 -11.03 -3.39 -4.91
C ARG A 144 -11.19 -2.55 -3.65
N HIS A 145 -10.22 -2.56 -2.74
CA HIS A 145 -10.24 -1.76 -1.51
C HIS A 145 -10.36 -0.28 -1.83
N VAL A 146 -9.54 0.22 -2.75
CA VAL A 146 -9.65 1.59 -3.30
C VAL A 146 -11.06 1.86 -3.83
N ALA A 147 -11.64 0.96 -4.63
CA ALA A 147 -12.97 1.15 -5.17
C ALA A 147 -14.06 1.23 -4.09
N VAL A 148 -13.96 0.42 -3.04
CA VAL A 148 -14.88 0.44 -1.88
C VAL A 148 -14.69 1.72 -1.08
N THR A 149 -13.47 2.03 -0.66
CA THR A 149 -13.15 3.20 0.17
C THR A 149 -13.54 4.51 -0.51
N ARG A 150 -13.34 4.63 -1.83
CA ARG A 150 -13.80 5.79 -2.61
C ARG A 150 -15.32 5.98 -2.56
N LYS A 151 -16.09 4.89 -2.69
CA LYS A 151 -17.56 4.98 -2.59
C LYS A 151 -17.98 5.48 -1.21
N LEU A 152 -17.30 5.02 -0.15
CA LEU A 152 -17.57 5.47 1.22
C LEU A 152 -17.24 6.96 1.43
N VAL A 153 -16.14 7.45 0.87
CA VAL A 153 -15.78 8.88 0.89
C VAL A 153 -16.79 9.71 0.10
N ALA A 154 -17.17 9.25 -1.09
CA ALA A 154 -18.12 9.95 -1.96
C ALA A 154 -19.53 10.04 -1.35
N ALA A 155 -20.01 8.97 -0.71
CA ALA A 155 -21.31 8.92 -0.04
C ALA A 155 -21.45 9.98 1.08
N ARG A 156 -20.33 10.48 1.60
CA ARG A 156 -20.27 11.52 2.65
C ARG A 156 -20.24 12.95 2.09
N GLY A 157 -20.34 13.14 0.78
CA GLY A 157 -20.33 14.46 0.14
C GLY A 157 -18.98 15.20 0.22
N ALA A 158 -17.92 14.52 0.67
CA ALA A 158 -16.65 15.12 1.03
C ALA A 158 -15.54 14.84 0.00
N ALA A 159 -15.93 14.62 -1.26
CA ALA A 159 -15.00 14.26 -2.33
C ALA A 159 -13.85 15.26 -2.47
N ALA A 160 -14.11 16.58 -2.41
CA ALA A 160 -13.10 17.62 -2.54
C ALA A 160 -12.06 17.61 -1.40
N LEU A 161 -12.51 17.46 -0.14
CA LEU A 161 -11.63 17.29 1.01
C LEU A 161 -10.81 16.00 0.87
N GLY A 162 -11.46 14.91 0.45
CA GLY A 162 -10.80 13.64 0.16
C GLY A 162 -9.65 13.81 -0.85
N ARG A 163 -9.87 14.54 -1.95
CA ARG A 163 -8.80 14.84 -2.94
C ARG A 163 -7.58 15.47 -2.32
N MET A 164 -7.80 16.51 -1.51
CA MET A 164 -6.72 17.27 -0.89
C MET A 164 -5.94 16.41 0.10
N GLN A 165 -6.65 15.65 0.94
CA GLN A 165 -6.03 14.81 1.97
C GLN A 165 -5.33 13.60 1.36
N GLY A 166 -5.91 12.99 0.33
CA GLY A 166 -5.28 11.91 -0.43
C GLY A 166 -4.03 12.37 -1.17
N ALA A 167 -4.04 13.56 -1.79
CA ALA A 167 -2.86 14.12 -2.43
C ALA A 167 -1.71 14.36 -1.44
N ALA A 168 -2.01 14.89 -0.25
CA ALA A 168 -1.01 15.07 0.80
C ALA A 168 -0.42 13.73 1.27
N ALA A 169 -1.26 12.70 1.46
CA ALA A 169 -0.80 11.36 1.83
C ALA A 169 0.11 10.74 0.77
N ARG A 170 -0.25 10.84 -0.51
CA ARG A 170 0.58 10.37 -1.63
C ARG A 170 1.91 11.09 -1.74
N HIS A 171 1.92 12.41 -1.55
CA HIS A 171 3.16 13.18 -1.57
C HIS A 171 4.09 12.76 -0.43
N ALA A 172 3.54 12.55 0.77
CA ALA A 172 4.31 12.05 1.90
C ALA A 172 4.81 10.62 1.68
N LEU A 173 4.01 9.74 1.05
CA LEU A 173 4.45 8.40 0.66
C LEU A 173 5.59 8.46 -0.36
N ALA A 174 5.49 9.31 -1.38
CA ALA A 174 6.59 9.51 -2.34
C ALA A 174 7.88 9.92 -1.60
N GLY A 175 7.79 10.86 -0.64
CA GLY A 175 8.93 11.23 0.21
C GLY A 175 9.52 10.06 1.00
N LEU A 176 8.68 9.14 1.49
CA LEU A 176 9.10 7.93 2.20
C LEU A 176 9.85 6.94 1.28
N LEU A 177 9.54 6.91 -0.02
CA LEU A 177 10.16 6.02 -1.00
C LEU A 177 11.53 6.51 -1.49
N VAL A 178 11.85 7.80 -1.34
CA VAL A 178 13.11 8.41 -1.83
C VAL A 178 14.37 7.64 -1.40
N PRO A 179 14.54 7.24 -0.12
CA PRO A 179 15.74 6.51 0.32
C PRO A 179 15.90 5.14 -0.36
N SER A 180 14.84 4.59 -0.94
CA SER A 180 14.83 3.28 -1.60
C SER A 180 15.10 3.37 -3.11
N GLY A 181 15.45 4.56 -3.64
CA GLY A 181 15.66 4.77 -5.07
C GLY A 181 16.63 3.77 -5.71
N ALA A 182 17.80 3.55 -5.10
CA ALA A 182 18.78 2.58 -5.59
C ALA A 182 18.25 1.13 -5.60
N ALA A 183 17.39 0.77 -4.64
CA ALA A 183 16.75 -0.55 -4.65
C ALA A 183 15.74 -0.68 -5.78
N PHE A 184 14.95 0.37 -6.06
CA PHE A 184 14.06 0.38 -7.21
C PHE A 184 14.82 0.27 -8.55
N GLU A 185 15.96 0.95 -8.69
CA GLU A 185 16.80 0.85 -9.89
C GLU A 185 17.31 -0.58 -10.11
N ARG A 186 17.79 -1.25 -9.07
CA ARG A 186 18.17 -2.68 -9.12
C ARG A 186 17.00 -3.57 -9.51
N LEU A 187 15.80 -3.23 -9.06
CA LEU A 187 14.55 -3.88 -9.49
C LEU A 187 14.11 -3.51 -10.91
N ARG A 188 14.91 -2.72 -11.64
CA ARG A 188 14.64 -2.19 -12.99
C ARG A 188 13.37 -1.35 -13.04
N VAL A 189 13.11 -0.61 -11.98
CA VAL A 189 12.06 0.40 -11.88
C VAL A 189 12.72 1.76 -11.82
N ASP A 190 12.34 2.66 -12.73
CA ASP A 190 12.78 4.06 -12.67
C ASP A 190 12.21 4.72 -11.40
N PRO A 191 13.07 5.07 -10.42
CA PRO A 191 12.61 5.61 -9.15
C PRO A 191 11.96 6.98 -9.33
N ASP A 192 12.50 7.84 -10.20
CA ASP A 192 11.95 9.17 -10.40
C ASP A 192 10.57 9.12 -11.07
N ALA A 193 10.39 8.21 -12.04
CA ALA A 193 9.08 7.97 -12.63
C ALA A 193 8.09 7.40 -11.60
N LEU A 194 8.52 6.42 -10.79
CA LEU A 194 7.69 5.85 -9.74
C LEU A 194 7.23 6.93 -8.74
N LEU A 195 8.16 7.75 -8.26
CA LEU A 195 7.88 8.83 -7.30
C LEU A 195 6.91 9.85 -7.87
N ARG A 196 7.09 10.25 -9.14
CA ARG A 196 6.17 11.16 -9.84
C ARG A 196 4.78 10.56 -9.94
N ASP A 197 4.67 9.29 -10.35
CA ASP A 197 3.39 8.61 -10.52
C ASP A 197 2.66 8.43 -9.19
N VAL A 198 3.37 8.02 -8.14
CA VAL A 198 2.82 7.91 -6.78
C VAL A 198 2.30 9.26 -6.30
N ALA A 199 3.07 10.35 -6.47
CA ALA A 199 2.64 11.67 -6.04
C ALA A 199 1.46 12.23 -6.88
N HIS A 200 1.39 11.89 -8.17
CA HIS A 200 0.49 12.52 -9.15
C HIS A 200 -0.53 11.55 -9.78
N LEU A 201 -0.97 10.52 -9.06
CA LEU A 201 -2.04 9.65 -9.55
C LEU A 201 -3.25 10.48 -10.03
N PRO A 202 -3.91 10.06 -11.13
CA PRO A 202 -5.02 10.79 -11.71
C PRO A 202 -6.04 11.23 -10.66
N ASN A 203 -6.53 12.46 -10.79
CA ASN A 203 -7.60 13.01 -9.98
C ASN A 203 -8.84 12.09 -10.09
N GLY A 204 -8.93 11.16 -9.14
CA GLY A 204 -9.95 10.14 -9.03
C GLY A 204 -9.53 9.13 -7.97
N LEU A 205 -8.23 8.83 -7.88
CA LEU A 205 -7.64 7.87 -6.95
C LEU A 205 -7.10 8.53 -5.68
N PHE A 206 -7.98 9.27 -5.01
CA PHE A 206 -7.70 10.02 -3.79
C PHE A 206 -8.45 9.48 -2.60
#